data_AF-A0A533IB63-F1
#
_entry.id   AF-A0A533IB63-F1
#
_cell.length_a   1.000
_cell.length_b   1.000
_cell.length_c   1.000
_cell.angle_alpha   90.00
_cell.angle_beta   90.00
_cell.angle_gamma   90.00
#
_symmetry.space_group_name_H-M   'P 1'
#
loop_
_entity.id
_entity.type
_entity.pdbx_description
1 polymer ?
#
loop_
_entity_poly.entity_id
_entity_poly.type
_entity_poly.pdbx_seq_one_letter_code
_entity_poly.pdbx_strand_id
1 'polypeptide(L)'
;MTDIRPRPNWMKPLQADPAAVDAAFQACVDVYRDHPAPTHLCRQCLSEEMEKQIIGAAHLAQQGKTPSPQDFAQIYFEHPDCVGGLDTIKLFLPHGIRTMLSGRPPNGFGSYSYPEVLEANLKAGFWFWPAKLIDPVRELAARLFWDWFRDGRYDWPRPEQGAEDMIGPGDEIMTLCIACLIDPADLIGALTTLKTTQSDEALSIAGSFAPENPFYISFETAREPAKYKPASDKIAVSLAAREAQAALSLVTPDWLRAAFWRHEAQQPKLAADLSEYEKYYDIKTAETRQRAGDPILTDWPDLPRV
;
A
#
# COMPACT_ATOMS: atom_id res chain seq x y z
N MET A 1 -20.39 3.59 -22.12
CA MET A 1 -19.04 3.02 -21.98
C MET A 1 -18.12 4.15 -21.54
N THR A 2 -17.57 4.06 -20.34
CA THR A 2 -16.55 4.99 -19.85
C THR A 2 -15.24 4.57 -20.52
N ASP A 3 -14.75 5.37 -21.46
CA ASP A 3 -13.46 5.11 -22.10
C ASP A 3 -12.35 5.31 -21.07
N ILE A 4 -11.50 4.29 -20.87
CA ILE A 4 -10.38 4.39 -19.94
C ILE A 4 -9.38 5.38 -20.54
N ARG A 5 -9.20 6.53 -19.89
CA ARG A 5 -8.28 7.56 -20.39
C ARG A 5 -6.84 7.03 -20.50
N PRO A 6 -5.99 7.62 -21.36
CA PRO A 6 -4.57 7.29 -21.39
C PRO A 6 -3.92 7.44 -20.00
N ARG A 7 -2.94 6.59 -19.70
CA ARG A 7 -2.19 6.66 -18.45
C ARG A 7 -1.44 8.00 -18.36
N PRO A 8 -1.56 8.73 -17.23
CA PRO A 8 -0.72 9.91 -16.96
C PRO A 8 0.78 9.60 -16.95
N ASN A 9 1.62 10.56 -17.34
CA ASN A 9 3.07 10.35 -17.50
C ASN A 9 3.82 10.04 -16.19
N TRP A 10 3.21 10.37 -15.05
CA TRP A 10 3.77 10.20 -13.72
C TRP A 10 3.36 8.88 -13.05
N MET A 11 2.28 8.24 -13.53
CA MET A 11 1.93 6.87 -13.14
C MET A 11 2.82 5.87 -13.86
N LYS A 12 3.05 4.71 -13.25
CA LYS A 12 3.90 3.66 -13.78
C LYS A 12 3.09 2.40 -14.09
N PRO A 13 3.49 1.63 -15.12
CA PRO A 13 2.84 0.34 -15.37
C PRO A 13 3.02 -0.62 -14.19
N LEU A 14 2.12 -1.59 -14.09
CA LEU A 14 2.42 -2.81 -13.34
C LEU A 14 3.47 -3.61 -14.11
N GLN A 15 4.65 -3.82 -13.52
CA GLN A 15 5.70 -4.64 -14.13
C GLN A 15 5.26 -6.10 -14.17
N ALA A 16 5.30 -6.74 -15.33
CA ALA A 16 4.82 -8.12 -15.51
C ALA A 16 5.73 -9.19 -14.89
N ASP A 17 7.04 -8.93 -14.83
CA ASP A 17 8.05 -9.84 -14.29
C ASP A 17 9.05 -9.07 -13.40
N PRO A 18 8.67 -8.76 -12.14
CA PRO A 18 9.56 -8.12 -11.17
C PRO A 18 10.56 -9.11 -10.57
N ALA A 19 11.67 -8.64 -10.00
CA ALA A 19 12.63 -9.51 -9.30
C ALA A 19 11.96 -10.33 -8.19
N ALA A 20 12.53 -11.49 -7.83
CA ALA A 20 12.04 -12.32 -6.74
C ALA A 20 11.92 -11.53 -5.43
N VAL A 21 10.98 -11.91 -4.55
CA VAL A 21 10.62 -11.10 -3.36
C VAL A 21 11.82 -10.74 -2.48
N ASP A 22 12.74 -11.67 -2.22
CA ASP A 22 13.94 -11.41 -1.42
C ASP A 22 14.91 -10.46 -2.12
N ALA A 23 15.05 -10.56 -3.45
CA ALA A 23 15.89 -9.67 -4.23
C ALA A 23 15.31 -8.25 -4.31
N ALA A 24 14.00 -8.13 -4.54
CA ALA A 24 13.30 -6.84 -4.54
C ALA A 24 13.33 -6.20 -3.15
N PHE A 25 13.17 -6.98 -2.08
CA PHE A 25 13.31 -6.50 -0.71
C PHE A 25 14.74 -6.02 -0.43
N GLN A 26 15.76 -6.79 -0.82
CA GLN A 26 17.15 -6.39 -0.63
C GLN A 26 17.49 -5.12 -1.40
N ALA A 27 16.96 -4.95 -2.61
CA ALA A 27 17.12 -3.72 -3.38
C ALA A 27 16.54 -2.49 -2.65
N CYS A 28 15.39 -2.64 -1.98
CA CYS A 28 14.89 -1.62 -1.07
C CYS A 28 15.89 -1.35 0.07
N VAL A 29 16.30 -2.38 0.81
CA VAL A 29 17.24 -2.23 1.93
C VAL A 29 18.52 -1.51 1.51
N ASP A 30 19.10 -1.85 0.36
CA ASP A 30 20.34 -1.24 -0.14
C ASP A 30 20.21 0.25 -0.43
N VAL A 31 19.05 0.72 -0.86
CA VAL A 31 18.78 2.14 -1.12
C VAL A 31 18.53 2.92 0.18
N TYR A 32 17.93 2.29 1.18
CA TYR A 32 17.52 2.95 2.41
C TYR A 32 18.55 2.87 3.54
N ARG A 33 19.47 1.89 3.54
CA ARG A 33 20.46 1.66 4.62
C ARG A 33 21.43 2.82 4.87
N ASP A 34 21.64 3.70 3.90
CA ASP A 34 22.56 4.82 4.03
C ASP A 34 21.94 6.05 4.74
N HIS A 35 20.65 5.98 5.11
CA HIS A 35 20.04 7.05 5.90
C HIS A 35 20.64 7.08 7.33
N PRO A 36 20.85 8.27 7.91
CA PRO A 36 21.39 8.41 9.26
C PRO A 36 20.55 7.68 10.31
N ALA A 37 21.24 6.96 11.21
CA ALA A 37 20.64 6.47 12.43
C ALA A 37 20.36 7.65 13.38
N PRO A 38 19.25 7.64 14.14
CA PRO A 38 18.99 8.65 15.14
C PRO A 38 20.07 8.61 16.23
N THR A 39 20.56 9.77 16.66
CA THR A 39 21.52 9.86 17.78
C THR A 39 20.85 10.18 19.11
N HIS A 40 19.68 10.82 19.08
CA HIS A 40 18.88 11.17 20.24
C HIS A 40 17.40 11.07 19.88
N LEU A 41 16.60 10.55 20.80
CA LEU A 41 15.15 10.45 20.67
C LEU A 41 14.45 11.26 21.77
N CYS A 42 13.17 11.57 21.58
CA CYS A 42 12.43 12.38 22.56
C CYS A 42 12.25 11.62 23.88
N ARG A 43 12.82 12.16 24.97
CA ARG A 43 12.73 11.57 26.33
C ARG A 43 11.33 11.61 26.94
N GLN A 44 10.41 12.41 26.40
CA GLN A 44 9.03 12.45 26.86
C GLN A 44 8.20 11.31 26.25
N CYS A 45 8.55 10.89 25.04
CA CYS A 45 7.86 9.83 24.31
C CYS A 45 8.52 8.46 24.53
N LEU A 46 9.85 8.43 24.67
CA LEU A 46 10.64 7.21 24.62
C LEU A 46 11.52 7.06 25.88
N SER A 47 11.42 5.88 26.50
CA SER A 47 12.28 5.52 27.64
C SER A 47 13.74 5.35 27.20
N GLU A 48 14.67 5.38 28.15
CA GLU A 48 16.08 5.11 27.85
C GLU A 48 16.32 3.72 27.26
N GLU A 49 15.50 2.74 27.65
CA GLU A 49 15.56 1.38 27.13
C GLU A 49 15.10 1.33 25.66
N MET A 50 13.96 1.94 25.36
CA MET A 50 13.44 2.04 23.98
C MET A 50 14.40 2.79 23.07
N GLU A 51 15.01 3.87 23.54
CA GLU A 51 16.01 4.60 22.75
C GLU A 51 17.21 3.70 22.39
N LYS A 52 17.74 2.94 23.36
CA LYS A 52 18.86 2.01 23.11
C LYS A 52 18.47 0.92 22.11
N GLN A 53 17.24 0.40 22.21
CA GLN A 53 16.71 -0.61 21.28
C GLN A 53 16.60 -0.05 19.85
N ILE A 54 15.96 1.11 19.69
CA ILE A 54 15.77 1.75 18.38
C ILE A 54 17.11 2.11 17.73
N ILE A 55 18.05 2.68 18.49
CA ILE A 55 19.39 3.00 17.96
C ILE A 55 20.14 1.72 17.58
N GLY A 56 20.05 0.66 18.39
CA GLY A 56 20.61 -0.64 18.07
C GLY A 56 20.03 -1.24 16.79
N ALA A 57 18.70 -1.18 16.62
CA ALA A 57 18.01 -1.61 15.42
C ALA A 57 18.39 -0.78 14.19
N ALA A 58 18.60 0.53 14.35
CA ALA A 58 19.02 1.42 13.28
C ALA A 58 20.41 1.01 12.76
N HIS A 59 21.35 0.70 13.66
CA HIS A 59 22.66 0.21 13.26
C HIS A 59 22.61 -1.16 12.56
N LEU A 60 21.67 -2.04 12.92
CA LEU A 60 21.44 -3.29 12.18
C LEU A 60 20.89 -3.02 10.78
N ALA A 61 19.91 -2.13 10.64
CA ALA A 61 19.35 -1.72 9.36
C ALA A 61 20.42 -1.11 8.43
N GLN A 62 21.30 -0.26 8.96
CA GLN A 62 22.43 0.31 8.22
C GLN A 62 23.44 -0.75 7.72
N GLN A 63 23.54 -1.89 8.41
CA GLN A 63 24.35 -3.04 7.97
C GLN A 63 23.63 -3.90 6.90
N GLY A 64 22.43 -3.50 6.46
CA GLY A 64 21.59 -4.27 5.54
C GLY A 64 20.93 -5.49 6.19
N LYS A 65 20.91 -5.58 7.53
CA LYS A 65 20.25 -6.66 8.26
C LYS A 65 18.81 -6.27 8.60
N THR A 66 17.94 -7.26 8.77
CA THR A 66 16.56 -7.03 9.19
C THR A 66 16.48 -7.01 10.72
N PRO A 67 16.22 -5.86 11.37
CA PRO A 67 16.02 -5.80 12.82
C PRO A 67 14.71 -6.49 13.23
N SER A 68 14.58 -6.82 14.52
CA SER A 68 13.33 -7.37 15.06
C SER A 68 12.24 -6.28 15.06
N PRO A 69 10.99 -6.58 14.66
CA PRO A 69 9.87 -5.64 14.73
C PRO A 69 9.72 -4.91 16.06
N GLN A 70 9.92 -5.62 17.18
CA GLN A 70 9.81 -5.07 18.53
C GLN A 70 10.80 -3.93 18.80
N ASP A 71 11.95 -3.95 18.13
CA ASP A 71 13.02 -2.98 18.37
C ASP A 71 12.79 -1.66 17.63
N PHE A 72 11.85 -1.61 16.68
CA PHE A 72 11.59 -0.40 15.87
C PHE A 72 10.11 -0.02 15.73
N ALA A 73 9.18 -0.83 16.25
CA ALA A 73 7.74 -0.59 16.17
C ALA A 73 7.34 0.84 16.59
N GLN A 74 7.92 1.32 17.69
CA GLN A 74 7.58 2.62 18.29
C GLN A 74 7.86 3.79 17.34
N ILE A 75 8.74 3.62 16.35
CA ILE A 75 9.03 4.66 15.35
C ILE A 75 7.75 5.10 14.61
N TYR A 76 6.80 4.18 14.44
CA TYR A 76 5.59 4.43 13.68
C TYR A 76 4.42 4.97 14.49
N PHE A 77 4.53 4.99 15.82
CA PHE A 77 3.47 5.48 16.72
C PHE A 77 3.76 6.90 17.22
N GLU A 78 4.95 7.42 16.96
CA GLU A 78 5.42 8.70 17.46
C GLU A 78 5.55 9.74 16.34
N HIS A 79 5.62 11.00 16.76
CA HIS A 79 5.97 12.12 15.90
C HIS A 79 7.36 11.92 15.24
N PRO A 80 7.65 12.36 13.99
CA PRO A 80 8.96 12.15 13.38
C PRO A 80 10.03 12.83 14.20
N ASP A 81 9.78 14.05 14.67
CA ASP A 81 10.68 14.78 15.57
C ASP A 81 10.99 14.03 16.88
N CYS A 82 10.10 13.14 17.31
CA CYS A 82 10.33 12.30 18.49
C CYS A 82 11.21 11.06 18.19
N VAL A 83 11.26 10.63 16.93
CA VAL A 83 11.95 9.40 16.48
C VAL A 83 13.20 9.68 15.64
N GLY A 84 13.71 10.92 15.66
CA GLY A 84 14.90 11.32 14.90
C GLY A 84 14.65 11.74 13.46
N GLY A 85 13.40 11.99 13.11
CA GLY A 85 12.97 12.65 11.89
C GLY A 85 12.71 11.72 10.71
N LEU A 86 12.57 12.34 9.54
CA LEU A 86 12.24 11.67 8.28
C LEU A 86 13.28 10.64 7.86
N ASP A 87 14.56 10.86 8.18
CA ASP A 87 15.63 9.93 7.80
C ASP A 87 15.56 8.63 8.58
N THR A 88 15.17 8.66 9.85
CA THR A 88 14.87 7.43 10.61
C THR A 88 13.71 6.68 9.96
N ILE A 89 12.62 7.37 9.59
CA ILE A 89 11.46 6.73 8.93
C ILE A 89 11.89 6.06 7.62
N LYS A 90 12.70 6.76 6.80
CA LYS A 90 13.25 6.20 5.55
C LYS A 90 14.12 4.98 5.82
N LEU A 91 15.03 5.03 6.79
CA LEU A 91 15.90 3.90 7.17
C LEU A 91 15.08 2.64 7.47
N PHE A 92 13.96 2.80 8.18
CA PHE A 92 13.12 1.68 8.59
C PHE A 92 12.00 1.32 7.59
N LEU A 93 11.75 2.11 6.54
CA LEU A 93 10.64 1.88 5.62
C LEU A 93 10.62 0.45 5.01
N PRO A 94 11.72 -0.11 4.47
CA PRO A 94 11.70 -1.47 3.92
C PRO A 94 11.31 -2.51 4.98
N HIS A 95 11.87 -2.37 6.17
CA HIS A 95 11.64 -3.28 7.29
C HIS A 95 10.20 -3.19 7.80
N GLY A 96 9.64 -1.98 7.82
CA GLY A 96 8.23 -1.73 8.05
C GLY A 96 7.36 -2.45 7.04
N ILE A 97 7.59 -2.27 5.74
CA ILE A 97 6.84 -2.94 4.68
C ILE A 97 6.87 -4.47 4.87
N ARG A 98 8.05 -5.05 5.09
CA ARG A 98 8.20 -6.50 5.30
C ARG A 98 7.46 -7.01 6.54
N THR A 99 7.42 -6.19 7.58
CA THR A 99 6.82 -6.53 8.88
C THR A 99 5.30 -6.37 8.86
N MET A 100 4.80 -5.38 8.11
CA MET A 100 3.42 -4.92 8.22
C MET A 100 2.47 -5.51 7.16
N LEU A 101 2.97 -6.13 6.10
CA LEU A 101 2.12 -6.73 5.06
C LEU A 101 1.54 -8.13 5.42
N SER A 102 1.60 -8.56 6.69
CA SER A 102 1.16 -9.89 7.11
C SER A 102 -0.32 -10.00 7.52
N GLY A 103 -1.03 -8.86 7.63
CA GLY A 103 -2.41 -8.79 8.10
C GLY A 103 -2.63 -9.13 9.59
N ARG A 104 -1.59 -9.31 10.42
CA ARG A 104 -1.70 -9.64 11.88
C ARG A 104 -0.66 -9.01 12.81
N PRO A 105 -1.02 -8.04 13.70
CA PRO A 105 -0.07 -7.05 14.22
C PRO A 105 1.14 -7.76 14.82
N PRO A 106 2.39 -7.40 14.43
CA PRO A 106 3.55 -8.01 15.06
C PRO A 106 3.51 -7.75 16.56
N ASN A 107 4.01 -8.70 17.35
CA ASN A 107 4.22 -8.46 18.78
C ASN A 107 5.00 -7.14 18.96
N GLY A 108 4.44 -6.20 19.72
CA GLY A 108 5.00 -4.86 19.93
C GLY A 108 4.28 -3.71 19.21
N PHE A 109 3.35 -3.96 18.28
CA PHE A 109 2.58 -2.92 17.56
C PHE A 109 1.21 -2.57 18.17
N GLY A 110 0.86 -3.14 19.33
CA GLY A 110 -0.40 -2.86 20.02
C GLY A 110 -1.64 -3.39 19.28
N SER A 111 -2.78 -2.69 19.41
CA SER A 111 -4.09 -3.06 18.85
C SER A 111 -4.52 -2.22 17.64
N TYR A 112 -3.62 -1.44 17.05
CA TYR A 112 -3.93 -0.59 15.90
C TYR A 112 -4.14 -1.41 14.64
N SER A 113 -5.05 -0.96 13.77
CA SER A 113 -5.34 -1.65 12.52
C SER A 113 -4.27 -1.37 11.47
N TYR A 114 -4.01 -2.35 10.63
CA TYR A 114 -2.90 -2.39 9.68
C TYR A 114 -2.81 -1.31 8.63
N PRO A 115 -3.94 -0.94 7.99
CA PRO A 115 -3.94 0.14 7.03
C PRO A 115 -3.39 1.41 7.66
N GLU A 116 -3.74 1.72 8.92
CA GLU A 116 -3.37 2.96 9.59
C GLU A 116 -1.84 3.16 9.73
N VAL A 117 -1.06 2.07 9.87
CA VAL A 117 0.40 2.13 10.10
C VAL A 117 1.21 2.09 8.79
N LEU A 118 0.79 1.29 7.81
CA LEU A 118 1.37 1.32 6.45
C LEU A 118 1.06 2.65 5.78
N GLU A 119 -0.16 3.15 5.99
CA GLU A 119 -0.53 4.51 5.68
C GLU A 119 0.40 5.48 6.42
N ALA A 120 0.48 5.50 7.75
CA ALA A 120 1.36 6.43 8.47
C ALA A 120 2.80 6.52 7.88
N ASN A 121 3.37 5.40 7.43
CA ASN A 121 4.68 5.35 6.76
C ASN A 121 4.72 5.91 5.32
N LEU A 122 3.81 5.45 4.47
CA LEU A 122 3.75 5.88 3.06
C LEU A 122 3.20 7.30 2.92
N LYS A 123 2.55 7.81 3.96
CA LYS A 123 1.95 9.13 3.99
C LYS A 123 3.01 10.27 4.19
N ALA A 124 4.28 9.97 4.49
CA ALA A 124 5.37 10.94 4.72
C ALA A 124 5.93 11.63 3.46
N GLY A 125 5.06 12.18 2.61
CA GLY A 125 5.47 12.85 1.37
C GLY A 125 6.14 11.89 0.39
N PHE A 126 5.90 10.58 0.51
CA PHE A 126 6.50 9.52 -0.30
C PHE A 126 6.41 9.80 -1.80
N TRP A 127 5.25 10.31 -2.27
CA TRP A 127 5.04 10.72 -3.66
C TRP A 127 6.01 11.82 -4.14
N PHE A 128 6.51 12.65 -3.23
CA PHE A 128 7.48 13.71 -3.55
C PHE A 128 8.92 13.29 -3.35
N TRP A 129 9.22 12.09 -2.84
CA TRP A 129 10.60 11.62 -2.70
C TRP A 129 11.27 11.43 -4.08
N PRO A 130 12.61 11.32 -4.14
CA PRO A 130 13.31 11.09 -5.39
C PRO A 130 12.94 9.71 -5.95
N ALA A 131 12.87 9.60 -7.28
CA ALA A 131 12.52 8.34 -7.95
C ALA A 131 13.39 7.16 -7.50
N LYS A 132 14.69 7.41 -7.22
CA LYS A 132 15.62 6.40 -6.68
C LYS A 132 15.15 5.73 -5.37
N LEU A 133 14.32 6.40 -4.56
CA LEU A 133 13.75 5.85 -3.33
C LEU A 133 12.44 5.10 -3.62
N ILE A 134 11.61 5.61 -4.52
CA ILE A 134 10.29 5.04 -4.83
C ILE A 134 10.40 3.79 -5.71
N ASP A 135 11.32 3.79 -6.68
CA ASP A 135 11.41 2.75 -7.71
C ASP A 135 11.66 1.34 -7.14
N PRO A 136 12.58 1.12 -6.16
CA PRO A 136 12.74 -0.19 -5.52
C PRO A 136 11.48 -0.65 -4.78
N VAL A 137 10.79 0.27 -4.09
CA VAL A 137 9.54 -0.05 -3.37
C VAL A 137 8.44 -0.44 -4.35
N ARG A 138 8.39 0.21 -5.53
CA ARG A 138 7.44 -0.15 -6.59
C ARG A 138 7.71 -1.54 -7.15
N GLU A 139 8.97 -1.91 -7.36
CA GLU A 139 9.32 -3.25 -7.84
C GLU A 139 8.90 -4.31 -6.82
N LEU A 140 9.16 -4.05 -5.54
CA LEU A 140 8.70 -4.88 -4.42
C LEU A 140 7.17 -5.01 -4.40
N ALA A 141 6.45 -3.90 -4.52
CA ALA A 141 4.99 -3.89 -4.58
C ALA A 141 4.44 -4.73 -5.75
N ALA A 142 5.03 -4.58 -6.95
CA ALA A 142 4.66 -5.36 -8.12
C ALA A 142 4.93 -6.86 -7.92
N ARG A 143 6.04 -7.25 -7.27
CA ARG A 143 6.33 -8.64 -6.95
C ARG A 143 5.30 -9.22 -5.98
N LEU A 144 4.99 -8.50 -4.90
CA LEU A 144 3.99 -8.92 -3.91
C LEU A 144 2.60 -9.06 -4.53
N PHE A 145 2.24 -8.15 -5.44
CA PHE A 145 1.01 -8.26 -6.22
C PHE A 145 0.93 -9.59 -6.96
N TRP A 146 1.97 -9.96 -7.72
CA TRP A 146 1.95 -11.22 -8.47
C TRP A 146 1.99 -12.44 -7.55
N ASP A 147 2.87 -12.47 -6.56
CA ASP A 147 2.98 -13.62 -5.67
C ASP A 147 1.64 -13.90 -4.95
N TRP A 148 0.94 -12.85 -4.50
CA TRP A 148 -0.37 -13.00 -3.87
C TRP A 148 -1.49 -13.32 -4.86
N PHE A 149 -1.73 -12.43 -5.83
CA PHE A 149 -2.93 -12.54 -6.67
C PHE A 149 -2.82 -13.59 -7.77
N ARG A 150 -1.61 -13.92 -8.26
CA ARG A 150 -1.42 -14.99 -9.24
C ARG A 150 -1.18 -16.32 -8.58
N ASP A 151 -0.30 -16.37 -7.58
CA ASP A 151 0.21 -17.64 -7.06
C ASP A 151 -0.47 -18.05 -5.74
N GLY A 152 -1.22 -17.15 -5.08
CA GLY A 152 -1.81 -17.37 -3.77
C GLY A 152 -0.76 -17.53 -2.67
N ARG A 153 0.49 -17.09 -2.93
CA ARG A 153 1.64 -17.27 -2.06
C ARG A 153 2.01 -15.95 -1.40
N TYR A 154 2.33 -16.04 -0.13
CA TYR A 154 2.82 -14.92 0.65
C TYR A 154 3.80 -15.49 1.68
N ASP A 155 5.08 -15.48 1.29
CA ASP A 155 6.19 -16.14 2.01
C ASP A 155 6.89 -15.19 3.01
N TRP A 156 6.31 -14.02 3.25
CA TRP A 156 6.71 -13.12 4.34
C TRP A 156 6.06 -13.51 5.66
N PRO A 157 6.73 -13.25 6.79
CA PRO A 157 6.40 -13.87 8.07
C PRO A 157 4.92 -13.66 8.43
N ARG A 158 4.20 -14.78 8.54
CA ARG A 158 2.88 -14.84 9.17
C ARG A 158 3.13 -15.01 10.66
N PRO A 159 2.69 -14.10 11.55
CA PRO A 159 2.78 -14.37 12.97
C PRO A 159 1.95 -15.60 13.32
N GLU A 160 2.42 -16.33 14.33
CA GLU A 160 1.85 -17.61 14.75
C GLU A 160 0.34 -17.51 15.09
N GLN A 161 -0.35 -18.63 14.91
CA GLN A 161 -1.80 -18.73 14.79
C GLN A 161 -2.60 -18.24 16.01
N GLY A 162 -3.54 -17.31 15.77
CA GLY A 162 -4.73 -17.03 16.58
C GLY A 162 -5.91 -16.76 15.62
N ALA A 163 -7.12 -17.13 16.00
CA ALA A 163 -8.23 -17.43 15.10
C ALA A 163 -8.92 -16.21 14.42
N GLU A 164 -9.62 -16.53 13.32
CA GLU A 164 -10.93 -16.00 12.90
C GLU A 164 -11.09 -14.86 11.88
N ASP A 165 -10.16 -13.93 11.68
CA ASP A 165 -10.30 -12.94 10.60
C ASP A 165 -9.01 -12.87 9.77
N MET A 166 -8.97 -13.59 8.65
CA MET A 166 -7.92 -13.44 7.64
C MET A 166 -8.55 -13.02 6.32
N ILE A 167 -8.98 -11.77 6.25
CA ILE A 167 -8.89 -11.04 4.99
C ILE A 167 -7.38 -11.05 4.67
N GLY A 168 -6.97 -11.76 3.62
CA GLY A 168 -5.54 -11.87 3.28
C GLY A 168 -4.91 -10.51 2.99
N PRO A 169 -3.59 -10.42 2.75
CA PRO A 169 -2.88 -9.14 2.59
C PRO A 169 -3.19 -8.38 1.29
N GLY A 170 -4.28 -8.75 0.59
CA GLY A 170 -4.61 -8.25 -0.73
C GLY A 170 -4.84 -6.74 -0.74
N ASP A 171 -5.57 -6.22 0.24
CA ASP A 171 -5.90 -4.80 0.35
C ASP A 171 -4.65 -3.96 0.64
N GLU A 172 -3.76 -4.44 1.52
CA GLU A 172 -2.50 -3.77 1.82
C GLU A 172 -1.52 -3.80 0.63
N ILE A 173 -1.47 -4.92 -0.11
CA ILE A 173 -0.67 -5.03 -1.33
C ILE A 173 -1.19 -4.07 -2.40
N MET A 174 -2.51 -3.96 -2.57
CA MET A 174 -3.13 -3.02 -3.50
C MET A 174 -2.84 -1.57 -3.10
N THR A 175 -3.00 -1.25 -1.82
CA THR A 175 -2.68 0.06 -1.26
C THR A 175 -1.21 0.43 -1.50
N LEU A 176 -0.28 -0.49 -1.24
CA LEU A 176 1.14 -0.28 -1.51
C LEU A 176 1.41 -0.05 -3.00
N CYS A 177 0.78 -0.83 -3.89
CA CYS A 177 0.93 -0.65 -5.35
C CYS A 177 0.51 0.75 -5.78
N ILE A 178 -0.66 1.21 -5.32
CA ILE A 178 -1.20 2.52 -5.69
C ILE A 178 -0.37 3.64 -5.05
N ALA A 179 0.09 3.47 -3.80
CA ALA A 179 1.02 4.39 -3.15
C ALA A 179 2.35 4.49 -3.92
N CYS A 180 2.82 3.41 -4.54
CA CYS A 180 3.99 3.39 -5.43
C CYS A 180 3.72 3.98 -6.82
N LEU A 181 2.56 4.59 -7.04
CA LEU A 181 2.11 5.20 -8.29
C LEU A 181 1.98 4.18 -9.43
N ILE A 182 1.76 2.90 -9.13
CA ILE A 182 1.35 1.92 -10.14
C ILE A 182 -0.07 2.30 -10.59
N ASP A 183 -0.27 2.36 -11.91
CA ASP A 183 -1.53 2.76 -12.51
C ASP A 183 -2.66 1.83 -12.08
N PRO A 184 -3.72 2.33 -11.40
CA PRO A 184 -4.81 1.49 -10.95
C PRO A 184 -5.50 0.73 -12.08
N ALA A 185 -5.52 1.28 -13.29
CA ALA A 185 -6.09 0.58 -14.44
C ALA A 185 -5.32 -0.70 -14.81
N ASP A 186 -3.99 -0.70 -14.65
CA ASP A 186 -3.16 -1.88 -14.89
C ASP A 186 -3.40 -2.96 -13.81
N LEU A 187 -3.56 -2.53 -12.55
CA LEU A 187 -3.86 -3.44 -11.44
C LEU A 187 -5.20 -4.14 -11.67
N ILE A 188 -6.27 -3.39 -11.95
CA ILE A 188 -7.60 -3.96 -12.24
C ILE A 188 -7.56 -4.84 -13.51
N GLY A 189 -6.85 -4.40 -14.55
CA GLY A 189 -6.66 -5.19 -15.78
C GLY A 189 -5.97 -6.53 -15.52
N ALA A 190 -4.94 -6.54 -14.68
CA ALA A 190 -4.27 -7.78 -14.28
C ALA A 190 -5.20 -8.69 -13.45
N LEU A 191 -5.86 -8.15 -12.42
CA LEU A 191 -6.78 -8.93 -11.57
C LEU A 191 -7.90 -9.60 -12.37
N THR A 192 -8.54 -8.85 -13.29
CA THR A 192 -9.61 -9.39 -14.13
C THR A 192 -9.15 -10.51 -15.08
N THR A 193 -7.85 -10.55 -15.40
CA THR A 193 -7.23 -11.55 -16.29
C THR A 193 -6.78 -12.81 -15.53
N LEU A 194 -6.36 -12.67 -14.27
CA LEU A 194 -5.78 -13.74 -13.46
C LEU A 194 -6.78 -14.86 -13.14
N LYS A 195 -8.04 -14.52 -12.84
CA LYS A 195 -9.14 -15.48 -12.55
C LYS A 195 -8.83 -16.44 -11.40
N THR A 196 -8.03 -16.00 -10.43
CA THR A 196 -7.75 -16.74 -9.19
C THR A 196 -8.79 -16.39 -8.14
N THR A 197 -8.87 -17.16 -7.05
CA THR A 197 -9.74 -16.82 -5.90
C THR A 197 -9.37 -15.46 -5.33
N GLN A 198 -8.08 -15.19 -5.13
CA GLN A 198 -7.57 -13.93 -4.57
C GLN A 198 -7.91 -12.73 -5.47
N SER A 199 -7.75 -12.88 -6.80
CA SER A 199 -8.03 -11.79 -7.73
C SER A 199 -9.52 -11.48 -7.81
N ASP A 200 -10.35 -12.52 -7.85
CA ASP A 200 -11.80 -12.37 -7.95
C ASP A 200 -12.40 -11.87 -6.62
N GLU A 201 -11.83 -12.28 -5.49
CA GLU A 201 -12.17 -11.78 -4.14
C GLU A 201 -11.88 -10.29 -4.01
N ALA A 202 -10.69 -9.82 -4.40
CA ALA A 202 -10.41 -8.38 -4.40
C ALA A 202 -11.47 -7.61 -5.20
N LEU A 203 -11.78 -8.07 -6.42
CA LEU A 203 -12.74 -7.40 -7.31
C LEU A 203 -14.21 -7.59 -6.90
N SER A 204 -14.52 -8.42 -5.91
CA SER A 204 -15.88 -8.61 -5.38
C SER A 204 -16.43 -7.36 -4.67
N ILE A 205 -15.57 -6.36 -4.43
CA ILE A 205 -15.90 -5.03 -3.89
C ILE A 205 -15.29 -3.93 -4.78
N ALA A 206 -15.47 -4.03 -6.11
CA ALA A 206 -14.82 -3.12 -7.07
C ALA A 206 -15.08 -1.63 -6.80
N GLY A 207 -14.00 -0.85 -6.71
CA GLY A 207 -14.00 0.61 -6.56
C GLY A 207 -13.60 1.15 -5.19
N SER A 208 -12.88 0.37 -4.37
CA SER A 208 -12.51 0.73 -2.99
C SER A 208 -11.02 0.52 -2.66
N PHE A 209 -10.13 0.42 -3.64
CA PHE A 209 -8.68 0.26 -3.36
C PHE A 209 -7.93 1.58 -3.30
N ALA A 210 -8.53 2.67 -3.78
CA ALA A 210 -7.89 3.96 -3.86
C ALA A 210 -7.46 4.37 -2.46
N PRO A 211 -6.15 4.58 -2.23
CA PRO A 211 -5.67 4.92 -0.91
C PRO A 211 -6.25 6.27 -0.52
N GLU A 212 -6.56 6.43 0.76
CA GLU A 212 -6.75 7.76 1.31
C GLU A 212 -5.51 8.62 1.07
N ASN A 213 -5.72 9.94 0.94
CA ASN A 213 -4.65 10.91 0.70
C ASN A 213 -3.42 10.62 1.55
N PRO A 214 -2.23 10.42 0.95
CA PRO A 214 -1.06 10.13 1.72
C PRO A 214 -0.46 11.40 2.31
N PHE A 215 -1.07 11.86 3.40
CA PHE A 215 -0.53 12.89 4.27
C PHE A 215 -0.22 12.33 5.63
N TYR A 216 1.07 12.27 5.92
CA TYR A 216 1.58 12.25 7.26
C TYR A 216 1.52 13.71 7.69
N ILE A 217 0.41 14.03 8.33
CA ILE A 217 0.43 14.90 9.48
C ILE A 217 0.55 13.88 10.62
N SER A 218 1.69 13.78 11.32
CA SER A 218 1.65 13.24 12.69
C SER A 218 0.44 13.88 13.38
N PHE A 219 -0.24 13.18 14.28
CA PHE A 219 -1.39 13.72 15.00
C PHE A 219 -1.13 15.13 15.61
N GLU A 220 0.14 15.54 15.78
CA GLU A 220 0.57 16.86 16.27
C GLU A 220 1.22 17.81 15.23
N THR A 221 1.59 17.36 14.02
CA THR A 221 2.10 18.23 12.91
C THR A 221 1.00 18.98 12.17
N ALA A 222 -0.22 19.10 12.72
CA ALA A 222 -1.31 19.92 12.15
C ALA A 222 -0.93 21.41 11.95
N ARG A 223 0.32 21.77 12.28
CA ARG A 223 0.93 23.09 12.25
C ARG A 223 2.05 23.23 11.20
N GLU A 224 2.52 22.17 10.55
CA GLU A 224 3.49 22.28 9.45
C GLU A 224 2.78 22.63 8.14
N PRO A 225 3.40 23.45 7.26
CA PRO A 225 2.67 24.10 6.18
C PRO A 225 2.11 23.06 5.21
N ALA A 226 0.82 23.22 4.92
CA ALA A 226 0.00 22.49 3.95
C ALA A 226 0.53 22.54 2.49
N LYS A 227 1.83 22.73 2.25
CA LYS A 227 2.46 22.91 0.94
C LYS A 227 2.17 21.76 -0.02
N TYR A 228 2.29 20.52 0.46
CA TYR A 228 2.03 19.34 -0.35
C TYR A 228 0.55 18.95 -0.34
N LYS A 229 -0.27 19.51 0.58
CA LYS A 229 -1.66 19.11 0.77
C LYS A 229 -2.50 19.19 -0.51
N PRO A 230 -2.55 20.35 -1.18
CA PRO A 230 -3.31 20.48 -2.41
C PRO A 230 -2.81 19.57 -3.54
N ALA A 231 -1.52 19.24 -3.57
CA ALA A 231 -0.94 18.42 -4.63
C ALA A 231 -1.22 16.94 -4.44
N SER A 232 -1.04 16.37 -3.23
CA SER A 232 -1.43 14.97 -3.03
C SER A 232 -2.94 14.78 -3.06
N ASP A 233 -3.75 15.76 -2.62
CA ASP A 233 -5.21 15.70 -2.80
C ASP A 233 -5.57 15.49 -4.29
N LYS A 234 -4.91 16.21 -5.21
CA LYS A 234 -5.13 16.04 -6.65
C LYS A 234 -4.59 14.72 -7.19
N ILE A 235 -3.46 14.24 -6.69
CA ILE A 235 -2.90 12.93 -7.07
C ILE A 235 -3.86 11.81 -6.65
N ALA A 236 -4.35 11.83 -5.41
CA ALA A 236 -5.28 10.82 -4.90
C ALA A 236 -6.60 10.81 -5.65
N VAL A 237 -7.20 11.99 -5.90
CA VAL A 237 -8.39 12.10 -6.75
C VAL A 237 -8.13 11.52 -8.14
N SER A 238 -6.95 11.77 -8.72
CA SER A 238 -6.59 11.21 -10.03
C SER A 238 -6.46 9.68 -9.99
N LEU A 239 -5.85 9.12 -8.95
CA LEU A 239 -5.72 7.66 -8.76
C LEU A 239 -7.11 7.02 -8.57
N ALA A 240 -7.96 7.60 -7.72
CA ALA A 240 -9.33 7.12 -7.49
C ALA A 240 -10.19 7.18 -8.76
N ALA A 241 -10.07 8.26 -9.54
CA ALA A 241 -10.76 8.39 -10.82
C ALA A 241 -10.28 7.35 -11.84
N ARG A 242 -8.97 7.07 -11.88
CA ARG A 242 -8.37 6.04 -12.74
C ARG A 242 -8.86 4.64 -12.38
N GLU A 243 -8.85 4.29 -11.09
CA GLU A 243 -9.38 3.02 -10.61
C GLU A 243 -10.85 2.87 -10.97
N ALA A 244 -11.66 3.89 -10.68
CA ALA A 244 -13.08 3.87 -10.91
C ALA A 244 -13.43 3.71 -12.41
N GLN A 245 -12.70 4.38 -13.30
CA GLN A 245 -12.84 4.18 -14.76
C GLN A 245 -12.55 2.74 -15.18
N ALA A 246 -11.46 2.16 -14.68
CA ALA A 246 -11.08 0.78 -15.00
C ALA A 246 -12.06 -0.24 -14.42
N ALA A 247 -12.47 -0.07 -13.16
CA ALA A 247 -13.45 -0.93 -12.50
C ALA A 247 -14.77 -0.98 -13.28
N LEU A 248 -15.33 0.17 -13.65
CA LEU A 248 -16.59 0.22 -14.42
C LEU A 248 -16.46 -0.35 -15.84
N SER A 249 -15.27 -0.27 -16.44
CA SER A 249 -15.03 -0.75 -17.79
C SER A 249 -14.75 -2.26 -17.85
N LEU A 250 -14.17 -2.84 -16.80
CA LEU A 250 -13.63 -4.21 -16.80
C LEU A 250 -14.42 -5.15 -15.87
N VAL A 251 -14.93 -4.66 -14.74
CA VAL A 251 -15.70 -5.43 -13.77
C VAL A 251 -17.20 -5.23 -14.04
N THR A 252 -17.67 -5.80 -15.14
CA THR A 252 -19.07 -5.67 -15.59
C THR A 252 -19.98 -6.74 -14.95
N PRO A 253 -21.32 -6.62 -15.04
CA PRO A 253 -22.22 -7.70 -14.64
C PRO A 253 -21.90 -9.05 -15.30
N ASP A 254 -21.49 -9.05 -16.57
CA ASP A 254 -21.09 -10.28 -17.26
C ASP A 254 -19.78 -10.85 -16.70
N TRP A 255 -18.82 -9.99 -16.33
CA TRP A 255 -17.61 -10.43 -15.65
C TRP A 255 -17.93 -11.03 -14.26
N LEU A 256 -18.80 -10.37 -13.48
CA LEU A 256 -19.23 -10.83 -12.16
C LEU A 256 -19.93 -12.19 -12.24
N ARG A 257 -20.83 -12.36 -13.21
CA ARG A 257 -21.49 -13.64 -13.48
C ARG A 257 -20.48 -14.72 -13.87
N ALA A 258 -19.52 -14.40 -14.73
CA ALA A 258 -18.47 -15.34 -15.10
C ALA A 258 -17.58 -15.72 -13.92
N ALA A 259 -17.31 -14.78 -13.00
CA ALA A 259 -16.57 -15.03 -11.77
C ALA A 259 -17.36 -15.91 -10.79
N PHE A 260 -18.67 -15.66 -10.63
CA PHE A 260 -19.56 -16.50 -9.84
C PHE A 260 -19.44 -17.99 -10.24
N TRP A 261 -19.59 -18.30 -11.52
CA TRP A 261 -19.54 -19.69 -12.01
C TRP A 261 -18.16 -20.34 -11.89
N ARG A 262 -17.07 -19.55 -11.80
CA ARG A 262 -15.73 -20.11 -11.49
C ARG A 262 -15.68 -20.69 -10.07
N HIS A 263 -16.41 -20.09 -9.14
CA HIS A 263 -16.25 -20.31 -7.70
C HIS A 263 -17.42 -21.03 -7.03
N GLU A 264 -18.60 -21.12 -7.66
CA GLU A 264 -19.83 -21.67 -7.08
C GLU A 264 -19.62 -23.00 -6.31
N ALA A 265 -18.85 -23.92 -6.87
CA ALA A 265 -18.62 -25.23 -6.26
C ALA A 265 -17.51 -25.27 -5.19
N GLN A 266 -16.54 -24.35 -5.24
CA GLN A 266 -15.31 -24.43 -4.44
C GLN A 266 -15.22 -23.35 -3.36
N GLN A 267 -15.84 -22.20 -3.58
CA GLN A 267 -15.81 -21.02 -2.70
C GLN A 267 -17.21 -20.39 -2.62
N PRO A 268 -18.18 -21.03 -1.93
CA PRO A 268 -19.58 -20.62 -1.95
C PRO A 268 -19.82 -19.23 -1.33
N LYS A 269 -18.97 -18.81 -0.37
CA LYS A 269 -19.04 -17.45 0.20
C LYS A 269 -18.69 -16.40 -0.84
N LEU A 270 -17.53 -16.54 -1.50
CA LEU A 270 -17.10 -15.64 -2.58
C LEU A 270 -18.12 -15.63 -3.73
N ALA A 271 -18.65 -16.79 -4.12
CA ALA A 271 -19.71 -16.86 -5.12
C ALA A 271 -20.95 -16.06 -4.68
N ALA A 272 -21.40 -16.18 -3.43
CA ALA A 272 -22.50 -15.39 -2.91
C ALA A 272 -22.21 -13.88 -2.96
N ASP A 273 -21.00 -13.44 -2.58
CA ASP A 273 -20.59 -12.04 -2.61
C ASP A 273 -20.58 -11.48 -4.05
N LEU A 274 -20.04 -12.26 -5.01
CA LEU A 274 -20.04 -11.91 -6.44
C LEU A 274 -21.46 -11.84 -7.01
N SER A 275 -22.34 -12.77 -6.63
CA SER A 275 -23.75 -12.78 -7.07
C SER A 275 -24.54 -11.62 -6.49
N GLU A 276 -24.29 -11.29 -5.21
CA GLU A 276 -24.87 -10.11 -4.58
C GLU A 276 -24.40 -8.84 -5.30
N TYR A 277 -23.11 -8.76 -5.64
CA TYR A 277 -22.59 -7.64 -6.39
C TYR A 277 -23.24 -7.54 -7.77
N GLU A 278 -23.34 -8.63 -8.52
CA GLU A 278 -24.03 -8.65 -9.82
C GLU A 278 -25.48 -8.13 -9.68
N LYS A 279 -26.23 -8.64 -8.69
CA LYS A 279 -27.64 -8.29 -8.46
C LYS A 279 -27.84 -6.82 -8.14
N TYR A 280 -26.94 -6.23 -7.36
CA TYR A 280 -27.01 -4.84 -6.91
C TYR A 280 -25.98 -3.95 -7.60
N TYR A 281 -25.52 -4.33 -8.80
CA TYR A 281 -24.42 -3.67 -9.50
C TYR A 281 -24.61 -2.16 -9.60
N ASP A 282 -25.79 -1.72 -10.02
CA ASP A 282 -26.08 -0.29 -10.19
C ASP A 282 -26.01 0.49 -8.89
N ILE A 283 -26.40 -0.12 -7.78
CA ILE A 283 -26.37 0.49 -6.45
C ILE A 283 -24.93 0.50 -5.92
N LYS A 284 -24.24 -0.64 -5.96
CA LYS A 284 -22.88 -0.81 -5.45
C LYS A 284 -21.83 -0.01 -6.26
N THR A 285 -22.11 0.31 -7.53
CA THR A 285 -21.24 1.15 -8.37
C THR A 285 -21.63 2.62 -8.43
N ALA A 286 -22.63 3.08 -7.66
CA ALA A 286 -23.08 4.47 -7.71
C ALA A 286 -21.95 5.47 -7.38
N GLU A 287 -21.21 5.24 -6.30
CA GLU A 287 -20.05 6.06 -5.93
C GLU A 287 -18.90 5.91 -6.94
N THR A 288 -18.64 4.70 -7.42
CA THR A 288 -17.62 4.44 -8.44
C THR A 288 -17.90 5.25 -9.72
N ARG A 289 -19.17 5.35 -10.14
CA ARG A 289 -19.55 6.20 -11.29
C ARG A 289 -19.30 7.68 -11.05
N GLN A 290 -19.54 8.17 -9.83
CA GLN A 290 -19.23 9.55 -9.46
C GLN A 290 -17.70 9.78 -9.55
N ARG A 291 -16.90 8.93 -8.90
CA ARG A 291 -15.43 9.02 -8.90
C ARG A 291 -14.83 8.90 -10.30
N ALA A 292 -15.40 8.07 -11.18
CA ALA A 292 -14.93 7.92 -12.55
C ALA A 292 -15.06 9.22 -13.39
N GLY A 293 -15.94 10.13 -12.97
CA GLY A 293 -16.13 11.46 -13.55
C GLY A 293 -15.13 12.52 -13.05
N ASP A 294 -14.39 12.24 -11.97
CA ASP A 294 -13.46 13.19 -11.37
C ASP A 294 -12.29 13.54 -12.31
N PRO A 295 -11.66 14.72 -12.11
CA PRO A 295 -10.53 15.14 -12.91
C PRO A 295 -9.32 14.22 -12.70
N ILE A 296 -8.69 13.82 -13.80
CA ILE A 296 -7.42 13.09 -13.80
C ILE A 296 -6.32 14.05 -14.23
N LEU A 297 -5.30 14.22 -13.37
CA LEU A 297 -4.09 14.94 -13.72
C LEU A 297 -3.31 14.22 -14.82
N THR A 298 -3.04 14.92 -15.92
CA THR A 298 -2.19 14.40 -17.01
C THR A 298 -0.71 14.45 -16.65
N ASP A 299 -0.32 15.51 -15.94
CA ASP A 299 1.05 15.84 -15.57
C ASP A 299 1.21 15.89 -14.05
N TRP A 300 2.45 15.74 -13.59
CA TRP A 300 2.78 15.91 -12.17
C TRP A 300 2.36 17.31 -11.68
N PRO A 301 1.78 17.46 -10.48
CA PRO A 301 1.45 18.79 -9.96
C PRO A 301 2.71 19.67 -9.87
N ASP A 302 2.58 20.98 -10.08
CA ASP A 302 3.66 21.99 -10.05
C ASP A 302 4.33 22.15 -8.66
N LEU A 303 4.90 21.06 -8.14
CA LEU A 303 5.70 21.00 -6.93
C LEU A 303 6.94 20.14 -7.21
N PRO A 304 8.14 20.61 -6.82
CA PRO A 304 9.35 19.83 -7.01
C PRO A 304 9.28 18.53 -6.21
N ARG A 305 9.80 17.45 -6.80
CA ARG A 305 10.21 16.27 -6.04
C ARG A 305 11.46 16.65 -5.22
N VAL A 306 11.49 16.23 -3.97
CA VAL A 306 12.50 16.56 -2.95
C VAL A 306 13.40 15.37 -2.74
#